data_AF-A0A4Q0T179-F1
#
_entry.id   AF-A0A4Q0T179-F1
#
_cell.length_a   1.000
_cell.length_b   1.000
_cell.length_c   1.000
_cell.angle_alpha   90.00
_cell.angle_beta   90.00
_cell.angle_gamma   90.00
#
_symmetry.space_group_name_H-M   'P 1'
#
loop_
_entity.id
_entity.type
_entity.pdbx_description
1 polymer ?
#
loop_
_entity_poly.entity_id
_entity_poly.type
_entity_poly.pdbx_seq_one_letter_code
_entity_poly.pdbx_strand_id
1 'polypeptide(L)'
;MNEVSYKPLGQAIERLRRSLLLFTEHRDDELMISMRDSVLLSFQFTYGLCRTMMERFLVEDAVDAQEVQEMSLGMIVPTANERGVLRADWAMWSEFRDARNQLAHVYSEPVAEMIMGKVPRFLEEASYR
;
A
#
# COMPACT_ATOMS: atom_id res chain seq x y z
N MET A 1 2.88 22.82 -15.28
CA MET A 1 2.07 21.69 -14.75
C MET A 1 2.80 20.41 -15.12
N ASN A 2 3.41 19.74 -14.15
CA ASN A 2 3.99 18.42 -14.39
C ASN A 2 2.83 17.44 -14.58
N GLU A 3 2.80 16.76 -15.72
CA GLU A 3 1.84 15.70 -16.01
C GLU A 3 1.99 14.60 -14.95
N VAL A 4 0.93 14.34 -14.20
CA VAL A 4 0.93 13.38 -13.10
C VAL A 4 1.08 11.98 -13.68
N SER A 5 2.27 11.39 -13.57
CA SER A 5 2.46 10.01 -13.97
C SER A 5 1.99 9.08 -12.86
N TYR A 6 0.81 8.49 -13.03
CA TYR A 6 0.29 7.37 -12.22
C TYR A 6 1.01 6.04 -12.51
N LYS A 7 1.87 6.02 -13.53
CA LYS A 7 2.60 4.84 -14.01
C LYS A 7 3.39 4.12 -12.91
N PRO A 8 4.10 4.79 -11.98
CA PRO A 8 4.83 4.09 -10.91
C PRO A 8 3.91 3.31 -9.97
N LEU A 9 2.75 3.88 -9.59
CA LEU A 9 1.79 3.19 -8.72
C LEU A 9 1.19 1.98 -9.45
N GLY A 10 0.76 2.14 -10.70
CA GLY A 10 0.24 1.02 -11.50
C GLY A 10 1.24 -0.12 -11.67
N GLN A 11 2.53 0.20 -11.87
CA GLN A 11 3.60 -0.80 -11.94
C GLN A 11 3.83 -1.51 -10.59
N ALA A 12 3.73 -0.79 -9.47
CA ALA A 12 3.88 -1.37 -8.14
C ALA A 12 2.71 -2.30 -7.79
N ILE A 13 1.47 -1.89 -8.09
CA ILE A 13 0.25 -2.71 -7.92
C ILE A 13 0.38 -4.01 -8.71
N GLU A 14 0.81 -3.92 -9.97
CA GLU A 14 0.96 -5.10 -10.82
C GLU A 14 2.06 -6.04 -10.33
N ARG A 15 3.16 -5.51 -9.80
CA ARG A 15 4.19 -6.32 -9.13
C ARG A 15 3.64 -7.02 -7.89
N LEU A 16 2.91 -6.30 -7.03
CA LEU A 16 2.28 -6.88 -5.85
C LEU A 16 1.29 -8.00 -6.22
N ARG A 17 0.45 -7.77 -7.23
CA ARG A 17 -0.48 -8.77 -7.76
C ARG A 17 0.23 -10.04 -8.22
N ARG A 18 1.29 -9.90 -9.02
CA ARG A 18 2.07 -11.05 -9.52
C ARG A 18 2.78 -11.81 -8.40
N SER A 19 3.44 -11.09 -7.49
CA SER A 19 4.12 -11.74 -6.36
C SER A 19 3.13 -12.51 -5.49
N LEU A 20 1.94 -11.93 -5.23
CA LEU A 20 0.90 -12.60 -4.46
C LEU A 20 0.38 -13.85 -5.19
N LEU A 21 0.11 -13.74 -6.49
CA LEU A 21 -0.33 -14.88 -7.32
C LEU A 21 0.69 -16.02 -7.26
N LEU A 22 1.97 -15.74 -7.53
CA LEU A 22 3.04 -16.73 -7.48
C LEU A 22 3.12 -17.40 -6.11
N PHE A 23 3.06 -16.63 -5.03
CA PHE A 23 3.06 -17.17 -3.67
C PHE A 23 1.88 -18.12 -3.41
N THR A 24 0.68 -17.79 -3.91
CA THR A 24 -0.52 -18.62 -3.68
C THR A 24 -0.59 -19.89 -4.53
N GLU A 25 -0.05 -19.85 -5.75
CA GLU A 25 -0.10 -20.95 -6.72
C GLU A 25 1.00 -22.00 -6.53
N HIS A 26 2.14 -21.61 -5.95
CA HIS A 26 3.26 -22.52 -5.76
C HIS A 26 3.16 -23.25 -4.41
N ARG A 27 3.71 -24.46 -4.37
CA ARG A 27 3.74 -25.37 -3.20
C ARG A 27 5.15 -25.87 -2.90
N ASP A 28 6.16 -25.21 -3.49
CA ASP A 28 7.56 -25.54 -3.28
C ASP A 28 8.06 -24.81 -2.01
N ASP A 29 8.33 -25.58 -0.96
CA ASP A 29 8.74 -25.08 0.35
C ASP A 29 10.06 -24.29 0.30
N GLU A 30 10.99 -24.62 -0.62
CA GLU A 30 12.28 -23.93 -0.72
C GLU A 30 12.12 -22.53 -1.32
N LEU A 31 11.20 -22.37 -2.29
CA LEU A 31 10.96 -21.09 -2.94
C LEU A 31 9.95 -20.21 -2.20
N MET A 32 9.14 -20.78 -1.30
CA MET A 32 8.09 -20.07 -0.56
C MET A 32 8.62 -18.85 0.21
N ILE A 33 9.79 -18.96 0.85
CA ILE A 33 10.40 -17.84 1.59
C ILE A 33 10.71 -16.67 0.64
N SER A 34 11.35 -16.96 -0.50
CA SER A 34 11.70 -15.94 -1.49
C SER A 34 10.47 -15.29 -2.13
N MET A 35 9.43 -16.08 -2.38
CA MET A 35 8.15 -15.58 -2.90
C MET A 35 7.43 -14.68 -1.88
N ARG A 36 7.44 -15.08 -0.60
CA ARG A 36 6.90 -14.26 0.49
C ARG A 36 7.63 -12.93 0.60
N ASP A 37 8.96 -12.94 0.56
CA ASP A 37 9.76 -11.71 0.60
C ASP A 37 9.45 -10.79 -0.58
N SER A 38 9.22 -11.36 -1.77
CA SER A 38 8.76 -10.60 -2.95
C SER A 38 7.42 -9.91 -2.73
N VAL A 39 6.47 -10.59 -2.06
CA VAL A 39 5.16 -10.00 -1.71
C VAL A 39 5.33 -8.87 -0.70
N LEU A 40 6.09 -9.08 0.36
CA LEU A 40 6.33 -8.12 1.43
C LEU A 40 7.00 -6.84 0.92
N LEU A 41 8.02 -6.99 0.07
CA LEU A 41 8.70 -5.89 -0.58
C LEU A 41 7.78 -5.11 -1.52
N SER A 42 7.00 -5.82 -2.34
CA SER A 42 6.03 -5.20 -3.24
C SER A 42 4.93 -4.47 -2.47
N PHE A 43 4.48 -5.00 -1.33
CA PHE A 43 3.54 -4.35 -0.42
C PHE A 43 4.14 -3.04 0.12
N GLN A 44 5.38 -3.07 0.63
CA GLN A 44 6.07 -1.89 1.16
C GLN A 44 6.13 -0.74 0.15
N PHE A 45 6.55 -1.04 -1.09
CA PHE A 45 6.64 -0.03 -2.14
C PHE A 45 5.28 0.49 -2.58
N THR A 46 4.31 -0.41 -2.76
CA THR A 46 2.96 -0.03 -3.17
C THR A 46 2.30 0.87 -2.13
N TYR A 47 2.40 0.53 -0.83
CA TYR A 47 1.92 1.37 0.26
C TYR A 47 2.54 2.77 0.25
N GLY A 48 3.86 2.85 0.07
CA GLY A 48 4.57 4.13 -0.03
C GLY A 48 4.03 4.99 -1.18
N LEU A 49 3.82 4.39 -2.34
CA LEU A 49 3.29 5.08 -3.52
C LEU A 49 1.82 5.50 -3.34
N CYS A 50 0.97 4.68 -2.73
CA CYS A 50 -0.40 5.06 -2.40
C CYS A 50 -0.42 6.31 -1.52
N ARG A 51 0.42 6.37 -0.48
CA ARG A 51 0.55 7.57 0.36
C ARG A 51 0.94 8.80 -0.46
N THR A 52 1.97 8.68 -1.30
CA THR A 52 2.40 9.79 -2.17
C THR A 52 1.31 10.22 -3.14
N MET A 53 0.51 9.30 -3.68
CA MET A 53 -0.61 9.66 -4.56
C MET A 53 -1.75 10.36 -3.79
N MET A 54 -2.07 9.91 -2.57
CA MET A 54 -3.05 10.60 -1.72
C MET A 54 -2.60 12.04 -1.42
N GLU A 55 -1.35 12.24 -1.00
CA GLU A 55 -0.80 13.58 -0.74
C GLU A 55 -0.89 14.48 -1.98
N ARG A 56 -0.47 13.97 -3.16
CA ARG A 56 -0.56 14.73 -4.42
C ARG A 56 -1.99 15.09 -4.81
N PHE A 57 -2.91 14.14 -4.68
CA PHE A 57 -4.32 14.37 -4.98
C PHE A 57 -4.89 15.50 -4.12
N LEU A 58 -4.55 15.55 -2.82
CA LEU A 58 -5.00 16.64 -1.95
C LEU A 58 -4.43 18.00 -2.38
N VAL A 59 -3.16 18.06 -2.76
CA VAL A 59 -2.52 19.29 -3.28
C VAL A 59 -3.19 19.76 -4.58
N GLU A 60 -3.52 18.83 -5.47
CA GLU A 60 -4.23 19.12 -6.72
C GLU A 60 -5.68 19.57 -6.48
N ASP A 61 -6.32 19.07 -5.42
CA ASP A 61 -7.65 19.49 -4.97
C ASP A 61 -7.61 20.77 -4.11
N ALA A 62 -6.65 21.65 -4.41
CA ALA A 62 -6.50 22.98 -3.83
C ALA A 62 -6.27 23.02 -2.30
N VAL A 63 -5.82 21.93 -1.67
CA VAL A 63 -5.24 21.97 -0.32
C VAL A 63 -3.83 22.54 -0.42
N ASP A 64 -3.46 23.42 0.51
CA ASP A 64 -2.12 24.00 0.53
C ASP A 64 -1.04 22.89 0.66
N ALA A 65 0.02 22.99 -0.14
CA ALA A 65 1.04 21.95 -0.20
C ALA A 65 1.84 21.81 1.09
N GLN A 66 2.03 22.91 1.83
CA GLN A 66 2.69 22.88 3.13
C GLN A 66 1.77 22.23 4.17
N GLU A 67 0.48 22.55 4.14
CA GLU A 67 -0.52 21.90 5.00
C GLU A 67 -0.54 20.38 4.79
N VAL A 68 -0.60 19.90 3.55
CA VAL A 68 -0.61 18.44 3.26
C VAL A 68 0.65 17.75 3.76
N GLN A 69 1.83 18.39 3.66
CA GLN A 69 3.09 17.81 4.15
C GLN A 69 3.12 17.63 5.68
N GLU A 70 2.40 18.48 6.42
CA GLU A 70 2.30 18.42 7.87
C GLU A 70 1.21 17.43 8.35
N MET A 71 0.31 17.00 7.45
CA MET A 71 -0.76 16.06 7.79
C MET A 71 -0.23 14.67 8.11
N SER A 72 -0.75 14.08 9.20
CA SER A 72 -0.59 12.66 9.45
C SER A 72 -1.42 11.83 8.46
N LEU A 73 -1.07 10.55 8.29
CA LEU A 73 -1.90 9.64 7.47
C LEU A 73 -3.36 9.54 7.98
N GLY A 74 -3.56 9.70 9.29
CA GLY A 74 -4.89 9.72 9.91
C GLY A 74 -5.73 10.93 9.54
N MET A 75 -5.10 12.01 9.04
CA MET A 75 -5.78 13.16 8.45
C MET A 75 -5.89 13.01 6.92
N ILE A 76 -4.83 12.53 6.27
CA ILE A 76 -4.81 12.35 4.80
C ILE A 76 -5.91 11.39 4.35
N VAL A 77 -6.07 10.24 5.01
CA VAL A 77 -7.00 9.19 4.56
C VAL A 77 -8.46 9.64 4.61
N PRO A 78 -9.02 10.15 5.73
CA PRO A 78 -10.39 10.67 5.73
C PRO A 78 -10.62 11.76 4.68
N THR A 79 -9.68 12.69 4.58
CA THR A 79 -9.75 13.86 3.68
C THR A 79 -9.71 13.45 2.20
N ALA A 80 -9.00 12.37 1.86
CA ALA A 80 -9.00 11.76 0.53
C ALA A 80 -10.25 10.87 0.29
N ASN A 81 -10.71 10.14 1.31
CA ASN A 81 -11.90 9.30 1.23
C ASN A 81 -13.17 10.13 0.98
N GLU A 82 -13.32 11.29 1.65
CA GLU A 82 -14.42 12.25 1.43
C GLU A 82 -14.51 12.73 -0.03
N ARG A 83 -13.39 12.73 -0.75
CA ARG A 83 -13.29 13.11 -2.17
C ARG A 83 -13.44 11.91 -3.11
N GLY A 84 -13.72 10.73 -2.58
CA GLY A 84 -14.07 9.52 -3.32
C GLY A 84 -12.89 8.82 -4.00
N VAL A 85 -11.64 9.12 -3.64
CA VAL A 85 -10.45 8.46 -4.23
C VAL A 85 -10.00 7.21 -3.48
N LEU A 86 -10.56 6.93 -2.31
CA LEU A 86 -10.32 5.71 -1.53
C LEU A 86 -11.60 4.90 -1.42
N ARG A 87 -11.47 3.58 -1.31
CA ARG A 87 -12.60 2.67 -1.07
C ARG A 87 -12.80 2.42 0.40
N ALA A 88 -11.71 2.31 1.16
CA ALA A 88 -11.74 2.01 2.58
C ALA A 88 -11.51 3.25 3.45
N ASP A 89 -12.05 3.20 4.66
CA ASP A 89 -11.95 4.27 5.65
C ASP A 89 -10.62 4.24 6.42
N TRP A 90 -10.50 5.14 7.40
CA TRP A 90 -9.33 5.20 8.26
C TRP A 90 -9.11 3.94 9.09
N ALA A 91 -10.16 3.25 9.53
CA ALA A 91 -10.02 2.04 10.32
C ALA A 91 -9.21 0.99 9.54
N MET A 92 -9.55 0.80 8.27
CA MET A 92 -8.80 -0.08 7.36
C MET A 92 -7.36 0.38 7.11
N TRP A 93 -7.18 1.65 6.76
CA TRP A 93 -5.87 2.20 6.42
C TRP A 93 -4.91 2.20 7.60
N SER A 94 -5.43 2.32 8.83
CA SER A 94 -4.65 2.18 10.05
C SER A 94 -4.08 0.76 10.18
N GLU A 95 -4.82 -0.28 9.80
CA GLU A 95 -4.33 -1.66 9.82
C GLU A 95 -3.20 -1.90 8.81
N PHE A 96 -3.29 -1.28 7.62
CA PHE A 96 -2.24 -1.35 6.60
C PHE A 96 -0.99 -0.60 7.03
N ARG A 97 -1.16 0.59 7.63
CA ARG A 97 -0.06 1.37 8.21
C ARG A 97 0.67 0.57 9.28
N ASP A 98 -0.08 -0.07 10.17
CA ASP A 98 0.50 -0.85 11.27
C ASP A 98 1.23 -2.09 10.73
N ALA A 99 0.68 -2.76 9.71
CA ALA A 99 1.38 -3.84 9.00
C ALA A 99 2.70 -3.36 8.35
N ARG A 100 2.68 -2.21 7.68
CA ARG A 100 3.87 -1.60 7.08
C ARG A 100 4.91 -1.23 8.13
N ASN A 101 4.50 -0.74 9.29
CA ASN A 101 5.43 -0.41 10.38
C ASN A 101 6.10 -1.65 10.97
N GLN A 102 5.41 -2.80 10.95
CA GLN A 102 5.94 -4.08 11.42
C GLN A 102 6.88 -4.77 10.42
N LEU A 103 7.04 -4.27 9.18
CA LEU A 103 7.95 -4.86 8.19
C LEU A 103 9.41 -4.94 8.67
N ALA A 104 9.84 -4.05 9.57
CA ALA A 104 11.18 -4.14 10.16
C ALA A 104 11.39 -5.42 11.01
N HIS A 105 10.29 -6.07 11.42
CA HIS A 105 10.27 -7.30 12.22
C HIS A 105 9.90 -8.54 11.40
N VAL A 106 9.93 -8.46 10.07
CA VAL A 106 9.43 -9.52 9.18
C VAL A 106 10.26 -10.80 9.18
N TYR A 107 11.44 -10.79 9.79
CA TYR A 107 12.21 -12.00 10.11
C TYR A 107 11.48 -12.93 11.10
N SER A 108 10.47 -12.43 11.82
CA SER A 108 9.60 -13.21 12.70
C SER A 108 8.45 -13.81 11.89
N GLU A 109 8.35 -15.14 11.90
CA GLU A 109 7.34 -15.88 11.14
C GLU A 109 5.91 -15.39 11.44
N PRO A 110 5.47 -15.21 12.71
CA PRO A 110 4.16 -14.65 13.02
C PRO A 110 3.93 -13.23 12.46
N VAL A 111 4.98 -12.41 12.39
CA VAL A 111 4.87 -11.05 11.82
C VAL A 111 4.70 -11.13 10.31
N ALA A 112 5.47 -11.98 9.64
CA ALA A 112 5.34 -12.21 8.20
C ALA A 112 3.94 -12.71 7.84
N GLU A 113 3.42 -13.71 8.56
CA GLU A 113 2.06 -14.23 8.37
C GLU A 113 0.98 -13.16 8.57
N MET A 114 1.11 -12.34 9.63
CA MET A 114 0.18 -11.23 9.90
C MET A 114 0.14 -10.22 8.75
N ILE A 115 1.29 -9.82 8.22
CA ILE A 115 1.36 -8.89 7.10
C ILE A 115 0.77 -9.54 5.85
N MET A 116 1.18 -10.78 5.54
CA MET A 116 0.69 -11.54 4.39
C MET A 116 -0.83 -11.68 4.38
N GLY A 117 -1.46 -11.91 5.54
CA GLY A 117 -2.92 -11.97 5.66
C GLY A 117 -3.64 -10.67 5.30
N LYS A 118 -2.96 -9.51 5.38
CA LYS A 118 -3.54 -8.20 5.02
C LYS A 118 -3.33 -7.82 3.56
N VAL A 119 -2.33 -8.40 2.90
CA VAL A 119 -1.93 -8.03 1.53
C VAL A 119 -3.07 -8.16 0.51
N PRO A 120 -3.89 -9.22 0.48
CA PRO A 120 -4.98 -9.33 -0.51
C PRO A 120 -5.96 -8.15 -0.44
N ARG A 121 -6.36 -7.77 0.77
CA ARG A 121 -7.27 -6.65 0.98
C ARG A 121 -6.62 -5.31 0.65
N PHE A 122 -5.35 -5.14 0.99
CA PHE A 122 -4.59 -3.96 0.58
C PHE A 122 -4.46 -3.86 -0.95
N LEU A 123 -4.28 -4.98 -1.66
CA LEU A 123 -4.20 -4.98 -3.11
C LEU A 123 -5.51 -4.52 -3.76
N GLU A 124 -6.66 -4.93 -3.20
CA GLU A 124 -7.96 -4.43 -3.66
C GLU A 124 -8.10 -2.91 -3.45
N GLU A 125 -7.66 -2.39 -2.30
CA GLU A 125 -7.68 -0.96 -2.00
C GLU A 125 -6.73 -0.18 -2.92
N ALA A 126 -5.50 -0.65 -3.09
CA ALA A 126 -4.51 0.00 -3.93
C ALA A 126 -4.91 0.00 -5.41
N SER A 127 -5.69 -0.99 -5.84
CA SER A 127 -6.23 -1.07 -7.21
C SER A 127 -7.52 -0.26 -7.40
N TYR A 128 -7.97 0.48 -6.37
CA TYR A 128 -9.17 1.30 -6.47
C TYR A 128 -8.86 2.59 -7.24
N ARG A 129 -9.47 2.68 -8.43
CA ARG A 129 -9.29 3.69 -9.49
C ARG A 129 -8.05 3.54 -10.37
#